data_AF-A0A524QS50-F1
#
_entry.id   AF-A0A524QS50-F1
#
_cell.length_a   1.000
_cell.length_b   1.000
_cell.length_c   1.000
_cell.angle_alpha   90.00
_cell.angle_beta   90.00
_cell.angle_gamma   90.00
#
_symmetry.space_group_name_H-M   'P 1'
#
loop_
_entity.id
_entity.type
_entity.pdbx_description
1 polymer ?
#
loop_
_entity_poly.entity_id
_entity_poly.type
_entity_poly.pdbx_seq_one_letter_code
_entity_poly.pdbx_strand_id
1 'polypeptide(L)'
;KMCPPSCGLEINVRRVKTNSRIRTLTLSTVESITGGPGSYTAIISKAPRFVNSKCTICGDCVKVCPAERPDEINLGLSTTKAIYLPYEMAFPSRFVIDPATCLGADKCGKCVDACPYGAIDLAMAPEKEEIAVDAVVWATGWDPPDATQFKGLGFGTFPNVINNVMMERISAFNGPTGGKILRPSDGKAPQSIAFVQCAGSRDENYYKHCSGVCCMASLKQARYVREQFPEAQIYVFYIDIRAPGRLEDFFTAVKEDGRLSLVKGKVANITEDPATGTLTVEAEDTLSGRKVAQKVDMVVLATGMIPNGIGDTRVEGGVELDEHGFLAIKQPQGYLAAGCAKRPTDVSTCTRDATGIALKALHLSHLSAE
;
A
#
# COMPACT_ATOMS: atom_id res chain seq x y z
N LYS A 1 10.69 4.15 -20.30
CA LYS A 1 9.81 4.85 -19.34
C LYS A 1 9.09 3.80 -18.50
N MET A 2 9.14 3.88 -17.18
CA MET A 2 8.43 2.94 -16.30
C MET A 2 6.94 3.32 -16.25
N CYS A 3 6.02 2.35 -16.32
CA CYS A 3 4.59 2.66 -16.26
C CYS A 3 4.23 3.18 -14.86
N PRO A 4 3.33 4.18 -14.72
CA PRO A 4 2.81 4.56 -13.41
C PRO A 4 2.07 3.38 -12.77
N PRO A 5 1.98 3.28 -11.44
CA PRO A 5 1.27 2.19 -10.77
C PRO A 5 -0.22 2.07 -11.14
N SER A 6 -0.83 3.16 -11.63
CA SER A 6 -2.21 3.19 -12.14
C SER A 6 -2.39 2.51 -13.50
N CYS A 7 -1.30 2.31 -14.25
CA CYS A 7 -1.29 1.72 -15.58
C CYS A 7 -1.91 0.32 -15.57
N GLY A 8 -3.00 0.14 -16.31
CA GLY A 8 -3.74 -1.12 -16.40
C GLY A 8 -4.79 -1.33 -15.30
N LEU A 9 -4.73 -0.61 -14.16
CA LEU A 9 -5.78 -0.67 -13.14
C LEU A 9 -7.12 -0.15 -13.68
N GLU A 10 -7.08 0.89 -14.50
CA GLU A 10 -8.22 1.45 -15.24
C GLU A 10 -8.99 0.40 -16.06
N ILE A 11 -8.28 -0.56 -16.65
CA ILE A 11 -8.87 -1.64 -17.47
C ILE A 11 -9.65 -2.58 -16.57
N ASN A 12 -9.08 -2.94 -15.40
CA ASN A 12 -9.74 -3.80 -14.44
C ASN A 12 -10.97 -3.13 -13.82
N VAL A 13 -10.87 -1.85 -13.44
CA VAL A 13 -12.02 -1.07 -12.93
C VAL A 13 -13.12 -0.97 -13.98
N ARG A 14 -12.78 -0.72 -15.25
CA ARG A 14 -13.75 -0.69 -16.34
C ARG A 14 -14.46 -2.04 -16.51
N ARG A 15 -13.71 -3.15 -16.48
CA ARG A 15 -14.26 -4.52 -16.60
C ARG A 15 -15.24 -4.82 -15.46
N VAL A 16 -14.89 -4.46 -14.23
CA VAL A 16 -15.79 -4.61 -13.06
C VAL A 16 -17.05 -3.76 -13.26
N LYS A 17 -16.90 -2.49 -13.63
CA LYS A 17 -18.01 -1.54 -13.81
C LYS A 17 -19.03 -2.00 -14.86
N THR A 18 -18.59 -2.64 -15.94
CA THR A 18 -19.48 -3.03 -17.06
C THR A 18 -20.01 -4.47 -16.94
N ASN A 19 -19.60 -5.23 -15.92
CA ASN A 19 -19.97 -6.63 -15.78
C ASN A 19 -21.18 -6.79 -14.83
N SER A 20 -22.34 -7.15 -15.38
CA SER A 20 -23.55 -7.38 -14.60
C SER A 20 -23.48 -8.58 -13.65
N ARG A 21 -22.50 -9.47 -13.81
CA ARG A 21 -22.26 -10.62 -12.92
C ARG A 21 -21.42 -10.26 -11.69
N ILE A 22 -20.91 -9.03 -11.60
CA ILE A 22 -20.09 -8.58 -10.48
C ILE A 22 -20.85 -7.50 -9.71
N ARG A 23 -21.17 -7.77 -8.44
CA ARG A 23 -21.69 -6.78 -7.51
C ARG A 23 -20.57 -6.27 -6.62
N THR A 24 -20.25 -4.98 -6.73
CA THR A 24 -19.21 -4.35 -5.89
C THR A 24 -19.85 -3.64 -4.70
N LEU A 25 -19.42 -4.01 -3.50
CA LEU A 25 -19.78 -3.35 -2.25
C LEU A 25 -18.54 -2.60 -1.73
N THR A 26 -18.62 -1.27 -1.67
CA THR A 26 -17.54 -0.39 -1.19
C THR A 26 -17.91 0.22 0.15
N LEU A 27 -16.91 0.59 0.97
CA LEU A 27 -17.13 0.99 2.37
C LEU A 27 -17.89 -0.12 3.12
N SER A 28 -17.54 -1.37 2.82
CA SER A 28 -18.19 -2.55 3.35
C SER A 28 -17.16 -3.48 3.94
N THR A 29 -17.46 -4.03 5.11
CA THR A 29 -16.62 -4.97 5.85
C THR A 29 -17.42 -6.24 6.09
N VAL A 30 -16.81 -7.39 5.87
CA VAL A 30 -17.39 -8.68 6.22
C VAL A 30 -17.25 -8.87 7.72
N GLU A 31 -18.35 -8.85 8.46
CA GLU A 31 -18.36 -8.99 9.93
C GLU A 31 -18.21 -10.46 10.33
N SER A 32 -18.94 -11.34 9.66
CA SER A 32 -18.88 -12.77 9.93
C SER A 32 -19.14 -13.64 8.72
N ILE A 33 -18.56 -14.85 8.75
CA ILE A 33 -18.81 -15.90 7.77
C ILE A 33 -19.11 -17.19 8.53
N THR A 34 -20.24 -17.81 8.22
CA THR A 34 -20.69 -19.09 8.77
C THR A 34 -20.94 -20.09 7.64
N GLY A 35 -21.02 -21.37 7.99
CA GLY A 35 -21.18 -22.47 7.04
C GLY A 35 -19.86 -23.02 6.54
N GLY A 36 -19.90 -23.69 5.39
CA GLY A 36 -18.78 -24.45 4.85
C GLY A 36 -18.75 -24.46 3.32
N PRO A 37 -17.79 -25.18 2.71
CA PRO A 37 -17.60 -25.21 1.26
C PRO A 37 -18.91 -25.48 0.51
N GLY A 38 -19.30 -24.56 -0.38
CA GLY A 38 -20.51 -24.66 -1.18
C GLY A 38 -21.78 -24.09 -0.55
N SER A 39 -21.74 -23.65 0.72
CA SER A 39 -22.90 -23.07 1.41
C SER A 39 -22.44 -22.17 2.57
N TYR A 40 -21.86 -21.02 2.24
CA TYR A 40 -21.49 -20.00 3.21
C TYR A 40 -22.57 -18.93 3.32
N THR A 41 -22.67 -18.34 4.51
CA THR A 41 -23.45 -17.13 4.76
C THR A 41 -22.54 -16.05 5.31
N ALA A 42 -22.48 -14.91 4.63
CA ALA A 42 -21.68 -13.76 5.04
C ALA A 42 -22.58 -12.61 5.51
N ILE A 43 -22.27 -12.05 6.68
CA ILE A 43 -22.87 -10.81 7.16
C ILE A 43 -21.94 -9.67 6.80
N ILE A 44 -22.43 -8.73 6.00
CA ILE A 44 -21.68 -7.57 5.54
C ILE A 44 -22.27 -6.31 6.14
N SER A 45 -21.41 -5.49 6.75
CA SER A 45 -21.75 -4.17 7.25
C SER A 45 -21.20 -3.11 6.32
N LYS A 46 -22.05 -2.15 5.94
CA LYS A 46 -21.74 -1.08 5.00
C LYS A 46 -21.80 0.25 5.74
N ALA A 47 -20.64 0.88 5.84
CA ALA A 47 -20.51 2.22 6.40
C ALA A 47 -21.16 3.25 5.47
N PRO A 48 -21.82 4.28 6.04
CA PRO A 48 -22.44 5.32 5.24
C PRO A 48 -21.37 6.12 4.49
N ARG A 49 -21.59 6.31 3.19
CA ARG A 49 -20.73 7.17 2.36
C ARG A 49 -21.02 8.65 2.60
N PHE A 50 -22.24 8.96 3.06
CA PHE A 50 -22.86 10.28 3.11
C PHE A 50 -22.98 11.00 1.75
N VAL A 51 -22.69 10.30 0.65
CA VAL A 51 -22.77 10.82 -0.72
C VAL A 51 -23.43 9.76 -1.60
N ASN A 52 -24.56 10.13 -2.22
CA ASN A 52 -25.41 9.26 -3.02
C ASN A 52 -25.00 9.23 -4.51
N SER A 53 -25.83 8.58 -5.34
CA SER A 53 -25.57 8.36 -6.77
C SER A 53 -25.64 9.58 -7.68
N LYS A 54 -26.17 10.70 -7.20
CA LYS A 54 -26.27 11.96 -7.96
C LYS A 54 -24.94 12.71 -8.02
N CYS A 55 -23.90 12.26 -7.31
CA CYS A 55 -22.60 12.90 -7.30
C CYS A 55 -21.95 12.89 -8.69
N THR A 56 -21.53 14.06 -9.16
CA THR A 56 -20.88 14.29 -10.46
C THR A 56 -19.40 14.61 -10.34
N ILE A 57 -18.81 14.44 -9.14
CA ILE A 57 -17.41 14.73 -8.83
C ILE A 57 -16.92 16.16 -9.18
N CYS A 58 -17.80 17.17 -9.15
CA CYS A 58 -17.44 18.57 -9.49
C CYS A 58 -16.48 19.25 -8.50
N GLY A 59 -16.45 18.79 -7.23
CA GLY A 59 -15.51 19.25 -6.21
C GLY A 59 -15.92 20.50 -5.42
N ASP A 60 -17.09 21.08 -5.66
CA ASP A 60 -17.53 22.30 -4.95
C ASP A 60 -17.70 22.09 -3.44
N CYS A 61 -18.14 20.90 -3.05
CA CYS A 61 -18.26 20.51 -1.65
C CYS A 61 -16.91 20.44 -0.91
N VAL A 62 -15.82 20.14 -1.61
CA VAL A 62 -14.46 20.10 -1.05
C VAL A 62 -13.96 21.51 -0.75
N LYS A 63 -14.21 22.47 -1.66
CA LYS A 63 -13.75 23.86 -1.53
C LYS A 63 -14.29 24.55 -0.28
N VAL A 64 -15.52 24.21 0.13
CA VAL A 64 -16.20 24.84 1.26
C VAL A 64 -16.00 24.11 2.59
N CYS A 65 -15.37 22.94 2.58
CA CYS A 65 -15.19 22.12 3.78
C CYS A 65 -14.11 22.73 4.71
N PRO A 66 -14.46 23.11 5.96
CA PRO A 66 -13.50 23.71 6.89
C PRO A 66 -12.62 22.66 7.59
N ALA A 67 -13.03 21.39 7.59
CA ALA A 67 -12.38 20.33 8.33
C ALA A 67 -11.28 19.66 7.48
N GLU A 68 -10.10 19.49 8.07
CA GLU A 68 -8.93 18.87 7.45
C GLU A 68 -8.54 17.59 8.19
N ARG A 69 -8.07 16.60 7.44
CA ARG A 69 -7.57 15.31 7.92
C ARG A 69 -6.25 14.96 7.24
N PRO A 70 -5.42 14.10 7.86
CA PRO A 70 -4.30 13.49 7.16
C PRO A 70 -4.78 12.72 5.92
N ASP A 71 -4.00 12.81 4.85
CA ASP A 71 -4.31 12.13 3.59
C ASP A 71 -3.76 10.70 3.59
N GLU A 72 -4.64 9.72 3.81
CA GLU A 72 -4.30 8.30 3.92
C GLU A 72 -3.65 7.74 2.65
N ILE A 73 -4.10 8.14 1.45
CA ILE A 73 -3.47 7.67 0.20
C ILE A 73 -2.04 8.19 0.07
N ASN A 74 -1.76 9.34 0.67
CA ASN A 74 -0.42 9.93 0.73
C ASN A 74 0.31 9.61 2.04
N LEU A 75 -0.17 8.62 2.81
CA LEU A 75 0.46 8.15 4.06
C LEU A 75 0.68 9.28 5.08
N GLY A 76 -0.22 10.26 5.12
CA GLY A 76 -0.12 11.42 6.01
C GLY A 76 0.92 12.47 5.61
N LEU A 77 1.55 12.35 4.43
CA LEU A 77 2.49 13.35 3.89
C LEU A 77 1.81 14.65 3.46
N SER A 78 0.50 14.63 3.29
CA SER A 78 -0.33 15.80 2.97
C SER A 78 -1.62 15.74 3.79
N THR A 79 -2.39 16.83 3.74
CA THR A 79 -3.74 16.88 4.28
C THR A 79 -4.77 16.89 3.17
N THR A 80 -5.97 16.43 3.49
CA THR A 80 -7.16 16.50 2.65
C THR A 80 -8.36 16.96 3.47
N LYS A 81 -9.50 17.23 2.83
CA LYS A 81 -10.71 17.67 3.52
C LYS A 81 -11.49 16.47 4.07
N ALA A 82 -12.40 16.72 5.03
CA ALA A 82 -13.29 15.67 5.54
C ALA A 82 -14.18 15.07 4.44
N ILE A 83 -14.60 15.86 3.44
CA ILE A 83 -15.16 15.35 2.19
C ILE A 83 -14.06 15.29 1.13
N TYR A 84 -13.79 14.09 0.60
CA TYR A 84 -12.66 13.84 -0.27
C TYR A 84 -12.95 12.74 -1.30
N LEU A 85 -12.19 12.75 -2.38
CA LEU A 85 -12.20 11.68 -3.37
C LEU A 85 -11.06 10.73 -3.00
N PRO A 86 -11.30 9.42 -2.74
CA PRO A 86 -10.26 8.52 -2.28
C PRO A 86 -9.04 8.42 -3.20
N TYR A 87 -9.27 8.47 -4.52
CA TYR A 87 -8.25 8.59 -5.56
C TYR A 87 -8.90 8.98 -6.89
N GLU A 88 -8.11 9.44 -7.86
CA GLU A 88 -8.59 9.97 -9.15
C GLU A 88 -9.50 9.01 -9.93
N MET A 89 -9.26 7.70 -9.81
CA MET A 89 -10.03 6.65 -10.48
C MET A 89 -10.98 5.90 -9.54
N ALA A 90 -11.39 6.52 -8.43
CA ALA A 90 -12.27 5.91 -7.45
C ALA A 90 -13.51 5.27 -8.10
N PHE A 91 -13.81 4.05 -7.67
CA PHE A 91 -14.98 3.31 -8.09
C PHE A 91 -15.80 2.88 -6.86
N PRO A 92 -17.08 3.26 -6.76
CA PRO A 92 -17.81 4.22 -7.60
C PRO A 92 -17.17 5.61 -7.62
N SER A 93 -17.31 6.34 -8.73
CA SER A 93 -16.74 7.68 -8.91
C SER A 93 -17.57 8.71 -8.13
N ARG A 94 -17.37 8.75 -6.82
CA ARG A 94 -18.10 9.58 -5.86
C ARG A 94 -17.18 10.00 -4.71
N PHE A 95 -17.43 11.20 -4.19
CA PHE A 95 -16.85 11.64 -2.93
C PHE A 95 -17.26 10.74 -1.76
N VAL A 96 -16.49 10.79 -0.68
CA VAL A 96 -16.75 10.15 0.62
C VAL A 96 -16.58 11.22 1.69
N ILE A 97 -17.41 11.18 2.73
CA ILE A 97 -17.19 11.97 3.94
C ILE A 97 -16.61 11.06 5.02
N ASP A 98 -15.48 11.46 5.60
CA ASP A 98 -14.94 10.82 6.80
C ASP A 98 -15.74 11.28 8.04
N PRO A 99 -16.49 10.37 8.69
CA PRO A 99 -17.28 10.72 9.86
C PRO A 99 -16.42 11.11 11.07
N ALA A 100 -15.16 10.65 11.17
CA ALA A 100 -14.29 10.97 12.29
C ALA A 100 -13.83 12.44 12.28
N THR A 101 -13.71 13.01 11.08
CA THR A 101 -13.25 14.41 10.89
C THR A 101 -14.41 15.36 10.63
N CYS A 102 -15.55 14.87 10.13
CA CYS A 102 -16.72 15.70 9.85
C CYS A 102 -17.27 16.34 11.13
N LEU A 103 -17.57 17.65 11.09
CA LEU A 103 -18.15 18.37 12.23
C LEU A 103 -19.62 18.00 12.52
N GLY A 104 -20.26 17.25 11.61
CA GLY A 104 -21.66 16.83 11.71
C GLY A 104 -22.65 17.90 11.27
N ALA A 105 -23.88 17.46 10.94
CA ALA A 105 -24.94 18.32 10.41
C ALA A 105 -25.34 19.44 11.38
N ASP A 106 -25.29 19.18 12.69
CA ASP A 106 -25.66 20.16 13.72
C ASP A 106 -24.72 21.36 13.79
N LYS A 107 -23.47 21.18 13.36
CA LYS A 107 -22.42 22.22 13.42
C LYS A 107 -22.02 22.74 12.05
N CYS A 108 -22.17 21.94 10.99
CA CYS A 108 -21.72 22.29 9.65
C CYS A 108 -22.53 21.59 8.55
N GLY A 109 -23.20 22.39 7.70
CA GLY A 109 -23.93 21.94 6.50
C GLY A 109 -23.38 22.45 5.17
N LYS A 110 -22.28 23.20 5.16
CA LYS A 110 -21.79 23.96 3.98
C LYS A 110 -21.63 23.12 2.72
N CYS A 111 -21.18 21.87 2.85
CA CYS A 111 -21.00 20.98 1.71
C CYS A 111 -22.35 20.61 1.06
N VAL A 112 -23.41 20.45 1.86
CA VAL A 112 -24.78 20.18 1.41
C VAL A 112 -25.29 21.37 0.60
N ASP A 113 -25.16 22.57 1.15
CA ASP A 113 -25.59 23.83 0.49
C ASP A 113 -24.84 24.07 -0.83
N ALA A 114 -23.54 23.72 -0.86
CA ALA A 114 -22.70 23.87 -2.05
C ALA A 114 -22.96 22.79 -3.13
N CYS A 115 -23.75 21.75 -2.86
CA CYS A 115 -23.96 20.66 -3.81
C CYS A 115 -25.23 20.91 -4.66
N PRO A 116 -25.11 21.32 -5.93
CA PRO A 116 -26.28 21.64 -6.76
C PRO A 116 -27.11 20.39 -7.13
N TYR A 117 -26.57 19.19 -6.95
CA TYR A 117 -27.19 17.93 -7.33
C TYR A 117 -27.94 17.24 -6.18
N GLY A 118 -27.90 17.79 -4.96
CA GLY A 118 -28.47 17.14 -3.77
C GLY A 118 -27.86 15.75 -3.52
N ALA A 119 -26.54 15.62 -3.73
CA ALA A 119 -25.84 14.35 -3.64
C ALA A 119 -25.37 14.03 -2.22
N ILE A 120 -25.32 15.01 -1.32
CA ILE A 120 -24.81 14.83 0.04
C ILE A 120 -25.97 14.59 0.99
N ASP A 121 -25.86 13.52 1.77
CA ASP A 121 -26.83 13.11 2.78
C ASP A 121 -26.09 12.74 4.07
N LEU A 122 -26.05 13.68 5.01
CA LEU A 122 -25.38 13.50 6.30
C LEU A 122 -26.17 12.60 7.27
N ALA A 123 -27.43 12.29 6.96
CA ALA A 123 -28.27 11.40 7.78
C ALA A 123 -28.23 9.94 7.29
N MET A 124 -27.42 9.64 6.27
CA MET A 124 -27.25 8.28 5.74
C MET A 124 -26.84 7.30 6.86
N ALA A 125 -27.67 6.28 7.07
CA ALA A 125 -27.44 5.25 8.08
C ALA A 125 -26.53 4.13 7.56
N PRO A 126 -25.79 3.43 8.45
CA PRO A 126 -25.13 2.18 8.09
C PRO A 126 -26.17 1.12 7.70
N GLU A 127 -25.80 0.26 6.77
CA GLU A 127 -26.63 -0.84 6.27
C GLU A 127 -25.98 -2.18 6.63
N LYS A 128 -26.78 -3.20 6.92
CA LYS A 128 -26.30 -4.59 7.02
C LYS A 128 -27.04 -5.44 6.01
N GLU A 129 -26.32 -6.34 5.37
CA GLU A 129 -26.86 -7.29 4.40
C GLU A 129 -26.30 -8.68 4.68
N GLU A 130 -27.16 -9.68 4.55
CA GLU A 130 -26.80 -11.09 4.61
C GLU A 130 -26.75 -11.65 3.18
N ILE A 131 -25.67 -12.37 2.85
CA ILE A 131 -25.43 -12.89 1.51
C ILE A 131 -25.02 -14.36 1.61
N ALA A 132 -25.79 -15.21 0.94
CA ALA A 132 -25.41 -16.60 0.69
C ALA A 132 -24.43 -16.68 -0.49
N VAL A 133 -23.33 -17.41 -0.31
CA VAL A 133 -22.30 -17.62 -1.34
C VAL A 133 -21.75 -19.05 -1.30
N ASP A 134 -21.36 -19.58 -2.45
CA ASP A 134 -20.80 -20.94 -2.54
C ASP A 134 -19.30 -20.98 -2.21
N ALA A 135 -18.59 -19.87 -2.40
CA ALA A 135 -17.15 -19.76 -2.19
C ALA A 135 -16.75 -18.38 -1.68
N VAL A 136 -15.71 -18.37 -0.84
CA VAL A 136 -15.10 -17.14 -0.32
C VAL A 136 -13.63 -17.10 -0.72
N VAL A 137 -13.21 -15.93 -1.24
CA VAL A 137 -11.81 -15.66 -1.62
C VAL A 137 -11.29 -14.46 -0.85
N TRP A 138 -10.27 -14.67 -0.03
CA TRP A 138 -9.49 -13.62 0.61
C TRP A 138 -8.49 -13.04 -0.39
N ALA A 139 -8.67 -11.77 -0.70
CA ALA A 139 -7.75 -10.98 -1.52
C ALA A 139 -7.49 -9.61 -0.88
N THR A 140 -7.39 -9.57 0.46
CA THR A 140 -7.27 -8.35 1.27
C THR A 140 -5.98 -7.58 1.02
N GLY A 141 -4.91 -8.28 0.66
CA GLY A 141 -3.65 -7.67 0.22
C GLY A 141 -2.60 -7.67 1.33
N TRP A 142 -1.98 -6.51 1.54
CA TRP A 142 -0.86 -6.32 2.47
C TRP A 142 -0.73 -4.85 2.87
N ASP A 143 -0.05 -4.61 3.99
CA ASP A 143 0.37 -3.29 4.46
C ASP A 143 1.90 -3.23 4.66
N PRO A 144 2.54 -2.06 4.49
CA PRO A 144 3.91 -1.89 4.95
C PRO A 144 3.96 -2.02 6.48
N PRO A 145 4.95 -2.74 7.04
CA PRO A 145 5.07 -2.81 8.49
C PRO A 145 5.36 -1.43 9.08
N ASP A 146 4.96 -1.22 10.33
CA ASP A 146 5.33 -0.03 11.09
C ASP A 146 6.85 0.00 11.27
N ALA A 147 7.51 0.94 10.59
CA ALA A 147 8.95 1.05 10.61
C ALA A 147 9.50 1.78 11.85
N THR A 148 8.64 2.43 12.66
CA THR A 148 9.06 3.09 13.90
C THR A 148 9.60 2.09 14.93
N GLN A 149 9.20 0.82 14.83
CA GLN A 149 9.70 -0.25 15.69
C GLN A 149 11.13 -0.69 15.35
N PHE A 150 11.64 -0.36 14.16
CA PHE A 150 12.95 -0.81 13.70
C PHE A 150 14.07 0.01 14.35
N LYS A 151 14.53 -0.50 15.50
CA LYS A 151 15.62 0.09 16.29
C LYS A 151 16.84 0.36 15.42
N GLY A 152 17.42 1.54 15.58
CA GLY A 152 18.61 1.98 14.85
C GLY A 152 18.33 2.50 13.44
N LEU A 153 17.11 2.36 12.88
CA LEU A 153 16.84 2.83 11.52
C LEU A 153 16.25 4.25 11.44
N GLY A 154 15.91 4.87 12.57
CA GLY A 154 15.59 6.30 12.65
C GLY A 154 14.26 6.73 12.01
N PHE A 155 13.41 5.79 11.58
CA PHE A 155 12.09 6.09 11.01
C PHE A 155 11.16 6.73 12.05
N GLY A 156 10.46 7.79 11.68
CA GLY A 156 9.60 8.56 12.59
C GLY A 156 10.35 9.54 13.50
N THR A 157 11.67 9.37 13.67
CA THR A 157 12.52 10.30 14.41
C THR A 157 13.19 11.31 13.48
N PHE A 158 13.78 10.85 12.39
CA PHE A 158 14.49 11.70 11.44
C PHE A 158 13.59 11.97 10.22
N PRO A 159 13.24 13.23 9.92
CA PRO A 159 12.30 13.54 8.84
C PRO A 159 12.78 13.06 7.46
N ASN A 160 14.10 12.99 7.24
CA ASN A 160 14.69 12.55 5.98
C ASN A 160 14.81 11.02 5.83
N VAL A 161 14.34 10.25 6.82
CA VAL A 161 14.20 8.79 6.74
C VAL A 161 12.76 8.45 6.39
N ILE A 162 12.54 7.99 5.16
CA ILE A 162 11.22 7.53 4.68
C ILE A 162 11.24 6.04 4.39
N ASN A 163 10.08 5.44 4.12
CA ASN A 163 10.00 4.09 3.58
C ASN A 163 9.74 4.09 2.06
N ASN A 164 9.90 2.92 1.44
CA ASN A 164 9.70 2.74 0.01
C ASN A 164 8.27 3.04 -0.46
N VAL A 165 7.23 2.89 0.37
CA VAL A 165 5.85 3.22 -0.03
C VAL A 165 5.62 4.74 -0.02
N MET A 166 6.19 5.45 0.95
CA MET A 166 6.24 6.93 0.97
C MET A 166 6.98 7.46 -0.27
N MET A 167 8.08 6.81 -0.67
CA MET A 167 8.82 7.18 -1.89
C MET A 167 7.96 7.04 -3.14
N GLU A 168 7.09 6.02 -3.24
CA GLU A 168 6.12 5.92 -4.33
C GLU A 168 5.12 7.06 -4.33
N ARG A 169 4.63 7.49 -3.16
CA ARG A 169 3.72 8.64 -3.08
C ARG A 169 4.41 9.94 -3.44
N ILE A 170 5.61 10.21 -2.91
CA ILE A 170 6.41 11.41 -3.26
C ILE A 170 6.72 11.47 -4.77
N SER A 171 7.06 10.33 -5.38
CA SER A 171 7.38 10.28 -6.81
C SER A 171 6.15 10.28 -7.74
N ALA A 172 4.94 10.11 -7.20
CA ALA A 172 3.71 10.11 -7.99
C ALA A 172 3.30 11.53 -8.41
N PHE A 173 2.85 11.69 -9.66
CA PHE A 173 2.37 12.98 -10.18
C PHE A 173 1.15 13.51 -9.39
N ASN A 174 0.32 12.61 -8.87
CA ASN A 174 -0.83 12.90 -8.01
C ASN A 174 -0.50 12.73 -6.51
N GLY A 175 0.79 12.71 -6.19
CA GLY A 175 1.31 12.65 -4.83
C GLY A 175 1.47 14.02 -4.19
N PRO A 176 1.94 14.08 -2.93
CA PRO A 176 2.00 15.29 -2.12
C PRO A 176 2.94 16.36 -2.71
N THR A 177 3.93 15.97 -3.50
CA THR A 177 4.94 16.86 -4.10
C THR A 177 4.80 16.98 -5.62
N GLY A 178 3.67 16.52 -6.19
CA GLY A 178 3.43 16.58 -7.64
C GLY A 178 4.45 15.80 -8.48
N GLY A 179 5.01 14.74 -7.91
CA GLY A 179 6.01 13.88 -8.54
C GLY A 179 7.47 14.34 -8.39
N LYS A 180 7.72 15.45 -7.68
CA LYS A 180 9.08 15.90 -7.39
C LYS A 180 9.62 15.17 -6.16
N ILE A 181 10.79 14.55 -6.27
CA ILE A 181 11.45 13.89 -5.15
C ILE A 181 12.12 14.94 -4.27
N LEU A 182 11.49 15.27 -3.15
CA LEU A 182 11.94 16.30 -2.20
C LEU A 182 12.12 15.71 -0.81
N ARG A 183 13.09 16.24 -0.07
CA ARG A 183 13.33 15.89 1.33
C ARG A 183 12.16 16.35 2.21
N PRO A 184 11.61 15.50 3.09
CA PRO A 184 10.52 15.91 3.97
C PRO A 184 10.89 17.01 4.96
N SER A 185 12.16 17.11 5.40
CA SER A 185 12.60 18.13 6.36
C SER A 185 12.51 19.56 5.83
N ASP A 186 12.94 19.80 4.58
CA ASP A 186 13.16 21.15 4.06
C ASP A 186 12.70 21.37 2.62
N GLY A 187 12.10 20.37 1.99
CA GLY A 187 11.56 20.47 0.64
C GLY A 187 12.61 20.61 -0.47
N LYS A 188 13.91 20.41 -0.17
CA LYS A 188 14.98 20.48 -1.18
C LYS A 188 15.15 19.15 -1.90
N ALA A 189 15.75 19.20 -3.08
CA ALA A 189 16.14 17.99 -3.82
C ALA A 189 17.33 17.28 -3.12
N PRO A 190 17.25 15.97 -2.86
CA PRO A 190 18.38 15.22 -2.32
C PRO A 190 19.49 15.07 -3.38
N GLN A 191 20.74 15.36 -3.01
CA GLN A 191 21.92 15.11 -3.84
C GLN A 191 22.52 13.73 -3.59
N SER A 192 22.16 13.10 -2.47
CA SER A 192 22.60 11.77 -2.10
C SER A 192 21.50 10.99 -1.38
N ILE A 193 21.29 9.72 -1.78
CA ILE A 193 20.24 8.87 -1.24
C ILE A 193 20.79 7.48 -0.91
N ALA A 194 20.42 6.96 0.25
CA ALA A 194 20.65 5.55 0.61
C ALA A 194 19.35 4.75 0.59
N PHE A 195 19.34 3.62 -0.12
CA PHE A 195 18.30 2.60 -0.03
C PHE A 195 18.76 1.48 0.92
N VAL A 196 18.01 1.26 1.99
CA VAL A 196 18.31 0.24 2.99
C VAL A 196 17.45 -0.99 2.72
N GLN A 197 18.05 -2.03 2.14
CA GLN A 197 17.35 -3.28 1.86
C GLN A 197 17.01 -4.03 3.14
N CYS A 198 15.95 -4.82 3.08
CA CYS A 198 15.55 -5.70 4.18
C CYS A 198 15.32 -4.94 5.49
N ALA A 199 14.78 -3.71 5.42
CA ALA A 199 14.41 -2.95 6.61
C ALA A 199 13.25 -3.68 7.31
N GLY A 200 13.55 -4.34 8.43
CA GLY A 200 12.62 -5.18 9.20
C GLY A 200 12.32 -6.56 8.60
N SER A 201 12.67 -6.84 7.34
CA SER A 201 12.55 -8.18 6.72
C SER A 201 13.85 -8.97 6.82
N ARG A 202 13.79 -10.30 6.78
CA ARG A 202 14.96 -11.18 7.03
C ARG A 202 15.69 -10.73 8.30
N ASP A 203 14.91 -10.48 9.34
CA ASP A 203 15.37 -10.02 10.64
C ASP A 203 14.74 -10.88 11.74
N GLU A 204 15.59 -11.49 12.57
CA GLU A 204 15.14 -12.32 13.68
C GLU A 204 14.39 -11.53 14.77
N ASN A 205 14.61 -10.22 14.85
CA ASN A 205 13.95 -9.35 15.83
C ASN A 205 12.57 -8.84 15.35
N TYR A 206 12.30 -8.93 14.04
CA TYR A 206 11.08 -8.42 13.43
C TYR A 206 10.47 -9.49 12.52
N TYR A 207 10.61 -9.38 11.20
CA TYR A 207 10.01 -10.29 10.24
C TYR A 207 11.08 -11.18 9.60
N LYS A 208 10.98 -12.50 9.84
CA LYS A 208 11.97 -13.49 9.37
C LYS A 208 11.90 -13.74 7.87
N HIS A 209 10.74 -13.50 7.25
CA HIS A 209 10.53 -13.75 5.83
C HIS A 209 11.17 -12.69 4.93
N CYS A 210 11.38 -13.07 3.67
CA CYS A 210 11.68 -12.12 2.60
C CYS A 210 10.38 -11.63 1.97
N SER A 211 10.26 -10.33 1.78
CA SER A 211 9.07 -9.72 1.18
C SER A 211 9.05 -9.74 -0.37
N GLY A 212 10.06 -10.36 -1.00
CA GLY A 212 10.09 -10.69 -2.44
C GLY A 212 10.27 -9.51 -3.40
N VAL A 213 9.78 -8.31 -3.07
CA VAL A 213 9.68 -7.18 -4.01
C VAL A 213 10.61 -6.01 -3.69
N CYS A 214 11.12 -5.92 -2.45
CA CYS A 214 11.83 -4.73 -1.94
C CYS A 214 13.06 -4.37 -2.76
N CYS A 215 13.87 -5.36 -3.17
CA CYS A 215 15.07 -5.14 -3.99
C CYS A 215 14.72 -4.46 -5.31
N MET A 216 13.71 -4.98 -6.02
CA MET A 216 13.28 -4.44 -7.30
C MET A 216 12.63 -3.06 -7.14
N ALA A 217 11.85 -2.86 -6.07
CA ALA A 217 11.28 -1.56 -5.76
C ALA A 217 12.35 -0.49 -5.55
N SER A 218 13.42 -0.79 -4.81
CA SER A 218 14.51 0.18 -4.61
C SER A 218 15.31 0.44 -5.88
N LEU A 219 15.59 -0.57 -6.70
CA LEU A 219 16.27 -0.36 -8.01
C LEU A 219 15.40 0.50 -8.95
N LYS A 220 14.08 0.31 -8.90
CA LYS A 220 13.10 1.15 -9.61
C LYS A 220 13.14 2.59 -9.12
N GLN A 221 13.11 2.78 -7.80
CA GLN A 221 13.15 4.10 -7.17
C GLN A 221 14.49 4.82 -7.38
N ALA A 222 15.61 4.09 -7.42
CA ALA A 222 16.89 4.63 -7.80
C ALA A 222 16.84 5.26 -9.19
N ARG A 223 16.19 4.61 -10.17
CA ARG A 223 15.98 5.21 -11.50
C ARG A 223 15.10 6.46 -11.47
N TYR A 224 14.06 6.52 -10.62
CA TYR A 224 13.26 7.74 -10.46
C TYR A 224 14.13 8.93 -10.01
N VAL A 225 15.03 8.69 -9.06
CA VAL A 225 15.96 9.70 -8.55
C VAL A 225 16.91 10.14 -9.66
N ARG A 226 17.51 9.19 -10.39
CA ARG A 226 18.45 9.49 -11.48
C ARG A 226 17.82 10.23 -12.66
N GLU A 227 16.55 9.94 -12.96
CA GLU A 227 15.80 10.63 -14.02
C GLU A 227 15.57 12.11 -13.69
N GLN A 228 15.34 12.44 -12.41
CA GLN A 228 15.16 13.84 -11.97
C GLN A 228 16.48 14.53 -11.63
N PHE A 229 17.45 13.79 -11.08
CA PHE A 229 18.72 14.30 -10.59
C PHE A 229 19.89 13.49 -11.18
N PRO A 230 20.34 13.83 -12.40
CA PRO A 230 21.44 13.14 -13.08
C PRO A 230 22.80 13.24 -12.39
N GLU A 231 22.92 14.00 -11.32
CA GLU A 231 24.16 14.10 -10.54
C GLU A 231 24.06 13.44 -9.16
N ALA A 232 22.87 13.00 -8.76
CA ALA A 232 22.65 12.43 -7.43
C ALA A 232 23.42 11.11 -7.24
N GLN A 233 24.04 10.98 -6.06
CA GLN A 233 24.74 9.77 -5.63
C GLN A 233 23.77 8.80 -4.97
N ILE A 234 23.78 7.54 -5.40
CA ILE A 234 22.86 6.52 -4.89
C ILE A 234 23.65 5.41 -4.24
N TYR A 235 23.25 5.05 -3.03
CA TYR A 235 23.82 3.94 -2.27
C TYR A 235 22.73 2.90 -2.02
N VAL A 236 23.01 1.63 -2.29
CA VAL A 236 22.11 0.53 -1.95
C VAL A 236 22.82 -0.40 -0.98
N PHE A 237 22.34 -0.43 0.26
CA PHE A 237 22.84 -1.33 1.30
C PHE A 237 22.03 -2.62 1.28
N TYR A 238 22.70 -3.75 1.05
CA TYR A 238 22.02 -5.03 0.80
C TYR A 238 22.73 -6.24 1.40
N ILE A 239 21.97 -7.30 1.66
CA ILE A 239 22.50 -8.64 1.98
C ILE A 239 22.68 -9.41 0.66
N ASP A 240 21.56 -9.60 -0.05
CA ASP A 240 21.47 -10.20 -1.38
C ASP A 240 20.55 -9.33 -2.24
N ILE A 241 20.89 -9.16 -3.52
CA ILE A 241 19.96 -8.62 -4.50
C ILE A 241 19.13 -9.77 -5.06
N ARG A 242 17.81 -9.70 -4.89
CA ARG A 242 16.87 -10.72 -5.39
C ARG A 242 16.12 -10.19 -6.60
N ALA A 243 16.64 -10.48 -7.79
CA ALA A 243 16.08 -10.12 -9.09
C ALA A 243 15.75 -11.37 -9.92
N PRO A 244 14.69 -12.13 -9.57
CA PRO A 244 14.46 -13.44 -10.18
C PRO A 244 14.06 -13.37 -11.66
N GLY A 245 14.58 -14.30 -12.46
CA GLY A 245 14.21 -14.47 -13.86
C GLY A 245 14.57 -13.27 -14.72
N ARG A 246 13.61 -12.75 -15.51
CA ARG A 246 13.82 -11.60 -16.40
C ARG A 246 14.08 -10.28 -15.67
N LEU A 247 13.93 -10.24 -14.35
CA LEU A 247 14.25 -9.05 -13.56
C LEU A 247 15.76 -8.84 -13.40
N GLU A 248 16.57 -9.86 -13.69
CA GLU A 248 18.03 -9.74 -13.72
C GLU A 248 18.48 -8.69 -14.74
N ASP A 249 17.91 -8.68 -15.94
CA ASP A 249 18.21 -7.67 -16.97
C ASP A 249 17.99 -6.24 -16.45
N PHE A 250 16.96 -6.05 -15.63
CA PHE A 250 16.70 -4.75 -15.00
C PHE A 250 17.74 -4.42 -13.94
N PHE A 251 18.17 -5.39 -13.13
CA PHE A 251 19.25 -5.20 -12.17
C PHE A 251 20.57 -4.84 -12.87
N THR A 252 20.97 -5.59 -13.91
CA THR A 252 22.18 -5.30 -14.69
C THR A 252 22.14 -3.88 -15.25
N ALA A 253 21.04 -3.48 -15.88
CA ALA A 253 20.88 -2.14 -16.46
C ALA A 253 20.89 -1.00 -15.41
N VAL A 254 20.51 -1.28 -14.15
CA VAL A 254 20.60 -0.30 -13.05
C VAL A 254 22.00 -0.26 -12.44
N LYS A 255 22.67 -1.41 -12.37
CA LYS A 255 24.04 -1.55 -11.86
C LYS A 255 25.08 -0.85 -12.73
N GLU A 256 24.81 -0.69 -14.03
CA GLU A 256 25.67 0.05 -14.97
C GLU A 256 25.69 1.57 -14.72
N ASP A 257 24.83 2.11 -13.85
CA ASP A 257 24.89 3.52 -13.46
C ASP A 257 26.15 3.80 -12.62
N GLY A 258 27.06 4.60 -13.18
CA GLY A 258 28.33 4.97 -12.54
C GLY A 258 28.21 5.78 -11.24
N ARG A 259 27.00 6.24 -10.87
CA ARG A 259 26.71 6.94 -9.61
C ARG A 259 25.95 6.08 -8.60
N LEU A 260 25.71 4.82 -8.93
CA LEU A 260 25.13 3.84 -8.03
C LEU A 260 26.23 3.00 -7.39
N SER A 261 26.26 3.00 -6.07
CA SER A 261 27.16 2.20 -5.25
C SER A 261 26.37 1.10 -4.53
N LEU A 262 26.75 -0.15 -4.77
CA LEU A 262 26.23 -1.31 -4.06
C LEU A 262 27.13 -1.62 -2.86
N VAL A 263 26.59 -1.54 -1.65
CA VAL A 263 27.30 -1.86 -0.41
C VAL A 263 26.72 -3.14 0.16
N LYS A 264 27.52 -4.22 0.18
CA LYS A 264 27.07 -5.53 0.67
C LYS A 264 27.16 -5.59 2.19
N GLY A 265 26.20 -4.95 2.85
CA GLY A 265 26.11 -4.89 4.31
C GLY A 265 24.68 -4.59 4.75
N LYS A 266 24.26 -5.22 5.86
CA LYS A 266 23.02 -4.84 6.55
C LYS A 266 23.29 -3.59 7.38
N VAL A 267 22.47 -2.57 7.22
CA VAL A 267 22.57 -1.34 8.02
C VAL A 267 22.27 -1.65 9.47
N ALA A 268 23.18 -1.24 10.35
CA ALA A 268 23.05 -1.42 11.78
C ALA A 268 22.43 -0.21 12.46
N ASN A 269 22.77 0.99 11.98
CA ASN A 269 22.41 2.23 12.63
C ASN A 269 22.36 3.41 11.64
N ILE A 270 21.46 4.35 11.90
CA ILE A 270 21.30 5.61 11.20
C ILE A 270 21.30 6.71 12.25
N THR A 271 22.12 7.73 12.04
CA THR A 271 22.17 8.92 12.89
C THR A 271 21.97 10.16 12.04
N GLU A 272 21.45 11.23 12.64
CA GLU A 272 21.28 12.53 11.99
C GLU A 272 22.18 13.56 12.67
N ASP A 273 22.82 14.41 11.86
CA ASP A 273 23.45 15.64 12.34
C ASP A 273 22.37 16.72 12.53
N PRO A 274 22.05 17.13 13.77
CA PRO A 274 20.95 18.08 14.03
C PRO A 274 21.16 19.45 13.41
N ALA A 275 22.40 19.85 13.10
CA ALA A 275 22.69 21.15 12.51
C ALA A 275 22.41 21.18 11.00
N THR A 276 22.56 20.04 10.32
CA THR A 276 22.49 19.97 8.85
C THR A 276 21.34 19.10 8.32
N GLY A 277 20.77 18.23 9.16
CA GLY A 277 19.82 17.19 8.74
C GLY A 277 20.45 16.09 7.87
N THR A 278 21.79 16.02 7.84
CA THR A 278 22.53 15.00 7.10
C THR A 278 22.46 13.67 7.85
N LEU A 279 22.14 12.60 7.14
CA LEU A 279 22.04 11.26 7.72
C LEU A 279 23.36 10.50 7.52
N THR A 280 23.83 9.81 8.55
CA THR A 280 24.96 8.88 8.47
C THR A 280 24.43 7.46 8.58
N VAL A 281 24.65 6.66 7.53
CA VAL A 281 24.21 5.27 7.42
C VAL A 281 25.39 4.35 7.70
N GLU A 282 25.29 3.57 8.77
CA GLU A 282 26.36 2.71 9.26
C GLU A 282 26.08 1.23 8.93
N ALA A 283 27.02 0.58 8.26
CA ALA A 283 26.97 -0.83 7.93
C ALA A 283 28.37 -1.45 7.96
N GLU A 284 28.44 -2.78 8.03
CA GLU A 284 29.66 -3.53 7.75
C GLU A 284 29.62 -4.02 6.31
N ASP A 285 30.56 -3.57 5.47
CA ASP A 285 30.70 -4.09 4.12
C ASP A 285 31.43 -5.43 4.16
N THR A 286 30.65 -6.49 3.96
CA THR A 286 31.12 -7.87 4.03
C THR A 286 32.11 -8.25 2.93
N LEU A 287 32.20 -7.47 1.84
CA LEU A 287 33.20 -7.71 0.79
C LEU A 287 34.56 -7.15 1.18
N SER A 288 34.60 -6.02 1.88
CA SER A 288 35.86 -5.37 2.29
C SER A 288 36.26 -5.67 3.74
N GLY A 289 35.32 -6.19 4.55
CA GLY A 289 35.50 -6.40 6.00
C GLY A 289 35.58 -5.09 6.79
N ARG A 290 35.17 -3.96 6.20
CA ARG A 290 35.29 -2.63 6.80
C ARG A 290 33.94 -2.08 7.20
N LYS A 291 33.92 -1.34 8.30
CA LYS A 291 32.79 -0.49 8.66
C LYS A 291 32.70 0.67 7.66
N VAL A 292 31.50 0.90 7.15
CA VAL A 292 31.15 2.00 6.26
C VAL A 292 30.22 2.94 7.03
N ALA A 293 30.51 4.23 7.00
CA ALA A 293 29.67 5.29 7.53
C ALA A 293 29.42 6.30 6.40
N GLN A 294 28.34 6.09 5.66
CA GLN A 294 28.04 6.87 4.46
C GLN A 294 27.10 8.03 4.81
N LYS A 295 27.52 9.26 4.50
CA LYS A 295 26.66 10.44 4.64
C LYS A 295 25.75 10.57 3.42
N VAL A 296 24.46 10.80 3.67
CA VAL A 296 23.43 11.02 2.65
C VAL A 296 22.42 12.08 3.09
N ASP A 297 21.74 12.70 2.12
CA ASP A 297 20.70 13.68 2.38
C ASP A 297 19.36 13.05 2.75
N MET A 298 19.13 11.81 2.32
CA MET A 298 17.87 11.11 2.46
C MET A 298 18.07 9.59 2.50
N VAL A 299 17.28 8.91 3.33
CA VAL A 299 17.26 7.45 3.41
C VAL A 299 15.89 6.92 3.04
N VAL A 300 15.86 5.86 2.24
CA VAL A 300 14.65 5.10 1.91
C VAL A 300 14.80 3.69 2.48
N LEU A 301 14.02 3.39 3.52
CA LEU A 301 13.90 2.06 4.09
C LEU A 301 13.06 1.19 3.16
N ALA A 302 13.65 0.13 2.60
CA ALA A 302 12.93 -0.86 1.82
C ALA A 302 12.20 -1.83 2.75
N THR A 303 11.08 -1.35 3.29
CA THR A 303 10.21 -2.10 4.20
C THR A 303 9.50 -3.24 3.47
N GLY A 304 9.17 -4.27 4.26
CA GLY A 304 8.56 -5.49 3.76
C GLY A 304 7.06 -5.41 3.50
N MET A 305 6.43 -6.58 3.40
CA MET A 305 4.99 -6.75 3.35
C MET A 305 4.54 -7.56 4.57
N ILE A 306 3.50 -7.08 5.25
CA ILE A 306 2.73 -7.83 6.24
C ILE A 306 1.29 -8.01 5.73
N PRO A 307 0.61 -9.11 6.07
CA PRO A 307 -0.77 -9.31 5.65
C PRO A 307 -1.70 -8.30 6.32
N ASN A 308 -2.80 -7.96 5.65
CA ASN A 308 -3.84 -7.08 6.18
C ASN A 308 -5.23 -7.72 6.05
N GLY A 309 -6.22 -7.19 6.79
CA GLY A 309 -7.60 -7.66 6.74
C GLY A 309 -7.80 -9.10 7.25
N ILE A 310 -6.83 -9.65 7.98
CA ILE A 310 -6.92 -10.95 8.65
C ILE A 310 -7.27 -10.69 10.12
N GLY A 311 -8.36 -11.29 10.60
CA GLY A 311 -8.85 -11.11 11.98
C GLY A 311 -9.97 -10.08 12.13
N ASP A 312 -10.19 -9.23 11.13
CA ASP A 312 -11.30 -8.27 11.11
C ASP A 312 -12.67 -8.95 10.91
N THR A 313 -12.67 -10.18 10.39
CA THR A 313 -13.86 -10.98 10.11
C THR A 313 -13.95 -12.15 11.08
N ARG A 314 -15.12 -12.35 11.70
CA ARG A 314 -15.41 -13.52 12.53
C ARG A 314 -15.75 -14.71 11.65
N VAL A 315 -14.85 -15.67 11.60
CA VAL A 315 -14.99 -16.84 10.74
C VAL A 315 -15.32 -18.06 11.60
N GLU A 316 -16.44 -18.72 11.31
CA GLU A 316 -16.78 -20.00 11.94
C GLU A 316 -15.65 -21.01 11.68
N GLY A 317 -15.16 -21.69 12.72
CA GLY A 317 -13.99 -22.57 12.61
C GLY A 317 -12.63 -21.86 12.45
N GLY A 318 -12.60 -20.53 12.38
CA GLY A 318 -11.39 -19.73 12.30
C GLY A 318 -10.68 -19.77 10.94
N VAL A 319 -9.52 -19.13 10.90
CA VAL A 319 -8.57 -19.14 9.77
C VAL A 319 -7.22 -19.61 10.24
N GLU A 320 -6.53 -20.40 9.42
CA GLU A 320 -5.17 -20.85 9.70
C GLU A 320 -4.16 -19.90 9.06
N LEU A 321 -3.13 -19.55 9.82
CA LEU A 321 -2.03 -18.70 9.37
C LEU A 321 -0.74 -19.52 9.26
N ASP A 322 0.15 -19.11 8.36
CA ASP A 322 1.51 -19.64 8.32
C ASP A 322 2.40 -19.03 9.41
N GLU A 323 3.64 -19.50 9.50
CA GLU A 323 4.64 -19.03 10.45
C GLU A 323 5.04 -17.55 10.29
N HIS A 324 4.54 -16.87 9.25
CA HIS A 324 4.78 -15.47 8.94
C HIS A 324 3.50 -14.62 9.07
N GLY A 325 2.39 -15.22 9.50
CA GLY A 325 1.10 -14.56 9.72
C GLY A 325 0.22 -14.44 8.48
N PHE A 326 0.64 -14.93 7.31
CA PHE A 326 -0.18 -14.93 6.09
C PHE A 326 -1.20 -16.07 6.11
N LEU A 327 -2.25 -15.99 5.31
CA LEU A 327 -3.22 -17.08 5.20
C LEU A 327 -2.55 -18.36 4.68
N ALA A 328 -2.67 -19.44 5.45
CA ALA A 328 -2.22 -20.75 5.03
C ALA A 328 -2.97 -21.19 3.75
N ILE A 329 -2.28 -21.93 2.88
CA ILE A 329 -2.84 -22.38 1.59
C ILE A 329 -4.02 -23.34 1.79
N LYS A 330 -3.98 -24.15 2.84
CA LYS A 330 -5.07 -25.05 3.24
C LYS A 330 -5.79 -24.39 4.41
N GLN A 331 -7.09 -24.17 4.24
CA GLN A 331 -7.95 -23.61 5.27
C GLN A 331 -8.94 -24.68 5.72
N PRO A 332 -9.23 -24.80 7.03
CA PRO A 332 -10.10 -25.85 7.58
C PRO A 332 -11.51 -25.80 7.00
N GLN A 333 -12.02 -24.59 6.76
CA GLN A 333 -13.34 -24.33 6.19
C GLN A 333 -13.32 -24.13 4.67
N GLY A 334 -12.23 -24.46 3.98
CA GLY A 334 -12.14 -24.40 2.52
C GLY A 334 -12.10 -23.01 1.89
N TYR A 335 -11.95 -21.94 2.68
CA TYR A 335 -11.71 -20.59 2.17
C TYR A 335 -10.47 -20.55 1.28
N LEU A 336 -10.50 -19.69 0.27
CA LEU A 336 -9.40 -19.52 -0.67
C LEU A 336 -8.66 -18.21 -0.38
N ALA A 337 -7.37 -18.15 -0.67
CA ALA A 337 -6.56 -16.94 -0.54
C ALA A 337 -5.81 -16.66 -1.85
N ALA A 338 -5.75 -15.39 -2.24
CA ALA A 338 -5.14 -14.93 -3.48
C ALA A 338 -4.16 -13.78 -3.25
N GLY A 339 -3.07 -13.77 -4.02
CA GLY A 339 -2.10 -12.68 -4.05
C GLY A 339 -1.40 -12.47 -2.71
N CYS A 340 -1.28 -11.21 -2.29
CA CYS A 340 -0.52 -10.86 -1.09
C CYS A 340 -1.13 -11.36 0.22
N ALA A 341 -2.42 -11.73 0.25
CA ALA A 341 -3.06 -12.25 1.45
C ALA A 341 -2.46 -13.58 1.94
N LYS A 342 -1.81 -14.34 1.04
CA LYS A 342 -1.18 -15.63 1.37
C LYS A 342 0.35 -15.64 1.36
N ARG A 343 0.99 -14.62 0.78
CA ARG A 343 2.46 -14.46 0.76
C ARG A 343 2.87 -13.13 0.12
N PRO A 344 4.04 -12.56 0.46
CA PRO A 344 4.60 -11.43 -0.27
C PRO A 344 4.87 -11.80 -1.74
N THR A 345 4.33 -11.02 -2.68
CA THR A 345 4.55 -11.28 -4.11
C THR A 345 4.30 -10.05 -4.99
N ASP A 346 4.77 -10.10 -6.23
CA ASP A 346 4.62 -9.01 -7.20
C ASP A 346 3.26 -9.04 -7.91
N VAL A 347 2.94 -7.96 -8.63
CA VAL A 347 1.65 -7.77 -9.33
C VAL A 347 1.37 -8.85 -10.38
N SER A 348 2.39 -9.29 -11.14
CA SER A 348 2.22 -10.30 -12.19
C SER A 348 1.89 -11.65 -11.55
N THR A 349 2.61 -12.00 -10.49
CA THR A 349 2.33 -13.22 -9.74
C THR A 349 0.96 -13.18 -9.07
N CYS A 350 0.55 -12.05 -8.47
CA CYS A 350 -0.81 -11.85 -7.94
C CYS A 350 -1.88 -12.08 -9.01
N THR A 351 -1.70 -11.56 -10.22
CA THR A 351 -2.68 -11.68 -11.31
C THR A 351 -2.85 -13.14 -11.77
N ARG A 352 -1.73 -13.85 -11.92
CA ARG A 352 -1.73 -15.29 -12.27
C ARG A 352 -2.39 -16.11 -11.17
N ASP A 353 -2.08 -15.78 -9.92
CA ASP A 353 -2.62 -16.47 -8.76
C ASP A 353 -4.13 -16.29 -8.64
N ALA A 354 -4.62 -15.04 -8.76
CA ALA A 354 -6.05 -14.74 -8.75
C ALA A 354 -6.82 -15.50 -9.83
N THR A 355 -6.23 -15.70 -11.01
CA THR A 355 -6.83 -16.50 -12.09
C THR A 355 -7.00 -17.96 -11.66
N GLY A 356 -5.97 -18.56 -11.06
CA GLY A 356 -6.04 -19.94 -10.56
C GLY A 356 -7.05 -20.10 -9.42
N ILE A 357 -7.12 -19.13 -8.52
CA ILE A 357 -8.07 -19.14 -7.39
C ILE A 357 -9.51 -18.96 -7.87
N ALA A 358 -9.76 -18.12 -8.88
CA ALA A 358 -11.10 -17.98 -9.47
C ALA A 358 -11.59 -19.30 -10.08
N LEU A 359 -10.74 -20.03 -10.79
CA LEU A 359 -11.08 -21.36 -11.33
C LEU A 359 -11.39 -22.36 -10.21
N LYS A 360 -10.63 -22.33 -9.12
CA LYS A 360 -10.87 -23.18 -7.95
C LYS A 360 -12.19 -22.84 -7.25
N ALA A 361 -12.53 -21.54 -7.13
CA ALA A 361 -13.80 -21.10 -6.56
C ALA A 361 -14.99 -21.61 -7.39
N LEU A 362 -14.92 -21.52 -8.72
CA LEU A 362 -15.95 -22.04 -9.63
C LEU A 362 -16.11 -23.56 -9.53
N HIS A 363 -15.01 -24.29 -9.33
CA HIS A 363 -15.09 -25.74 -9.13
C HIS A 363 -15.83 -26.09 -7.84
N LEU A 364 -15.57 -25.36 -6.75
CA LEU A 364 -16.26 -25.57 -5.46
C LEU A 364 -17.76 -25.27 -5.57
N SER A 365 -18.16 -24.24 -6.32
CA SER A 365 -19.58 -23.91 -6.52
C SER A 365 -20.36 -24.94 -7.35
N HIS A 366 -19.67 -25.76 -8.15
CA HIS A 366 -20.33 -26.81 -8.94
C HIS A 366 -20.56 -28.09 -8.12
N LEU A 367 -19.70 -28.39 -7.15
CA LEU A 367 -19.81 -29.59 -6.30
C LEU A 367 -20.94 -29.50 -5.26
N SER A 368 -21.48 -28.30 -5.00
CA SER A 368 -22.61 -28.10 -4.07
C SER A 368 -23.98 -28.09 -4.76
N ALA A 369 -24.02 -28.15 -6.09
CA ALA A 369 -25.25 -28.14 -6.90
C ALA A 369 -25.71 -29.55 -7.33
N GLU A 370 -24.91 -30.58 -7.06
CA GLU A 370 -25.24 -32.02 -7.17
C GLU A 370 -25.51 -32.59 -5.77
#